data_AF-A0A960SID2-F1
#
_entry.id   AF-A0A960SID2-F1
#
_cell.length_a   1.000
_cell.length_b   1.000
_cell.length_c   1.000
_cell.angle_alpha   90.00
_cell.angle_beta   90.00
_cell.angle_gamma   90.00
#
_symmetry.space_group_name_H-M   'P 1'
#
loop_
_entity.id
_entity.type
_entity.pdbx_description
1 polymer ?
#
loop_
_entity_poly.entity_id
_entity_poly.type
_entity_poly.pdbx_seq_one_letter_code
_entity_poly.pdbx_strand_id
1 'polypeptide(L)'
;MQWNWAGALFFIFLCLSIGGVTLWDILRPDTGRKGFLPIATTRGDRLFIGIMSSIGLLMVWLAMVGNQALGVACFVLAIWNLVLALRG
;
A
#
# COMPACT_ATOMS: atom_id res chain seq x y z
N MET A 1 5.91 12.24 -25.45
CA MET A 1 4.90 12.12 -24.37
C MET A 1 4.92 10.68 -23.87
N GLN A 2 5.34 10.43 -22.62
CA GLN A 2 5.47 9.08 -22.03
C GLN A 2 4.21 8.68 -21.23
N TRP A 3 3.04 9.10 -21.70
CA TRP A 3 1.77 8.65 -21.13
C TRP A 3 1.59 7.17 -21.47
N ASN A 4 2.06 6.30 -20.57
CA ASN A 4 1.87 4.87 -20.67
C ASN A 4 0.55 4.48 -20.03
N TRP A 5 -0.15 3.52 -20.65
CA TRP A 5 -1.37 2.90 -20.13
C TRP A 5 -1.19 2.42 -18.68
N ALA A 6 0.01 1.94 -18.33
CA ALA A 6 0.36 1.53 -16.97
C ALA A 6 0.29 2.68 -15.96
N GLY A 7 0.73 3.89 -16.34
CA GLY A 7 0.68 5.07 -15.48
C GLY A 7 -0.75 5.52 -15.23
N ALA A 8 -1.60 5.51 -16.27
CA ALA A 8 -3.02 5.84 -16.12
C ALA A 8 -3.74 4.89 -15.15
N LEU A 9 -3.45 3.59 -15.26
CA LEU A 9 -4.02 2.57 -14.36
C LEU A 9 -3.62 2.79 -12.90
N PHE A 10 -2.36 3.16 -12.65
CA PHE A 10 -1.86 3.49 -11.31
C PHE A 10 -2.62 4.67 -10.68
N PHE A 11 -2.81 5.76 -11.43
CA PHE A 11 -3.56 6.92 -10.94
C PHE A 11 -5.03 6.61 -10.70
N ILE A 12 -5.66 5.81 -11.57
CA ILE A 12 -7.04 5.34 -11.34
C ILE A 12 -7.12 4.51 -10.06
N PHE A 13 -6.19 3.58 -9.85
CA PHE A 13 -6.13 2.76 -8.65
C PHE A 13 -5.90 3.61 -7.38
N LEU A 14 -5.05 4.63 -7.47
CA LEU A 14 -4.82 5.58 -6.39
C LEU A 14 -6.10 6.37 -6.04
N CYS A 15 -6.79 6.93 -7.05
CA CYS A 15 -8.05 7.63 -6.87
C CYS A 15 -9.14 6.72 -6.26
N LEU A 16 -9.24 5.47 -6.72
CA LEU A 16 -10.15 4.46 -6.16
C LEU A 16 -9.80 4.12 -4.71
N SER A 17 -8.51 3.99 -4.40
CA SER A 17 -8.04 3.68 -3.04
C SER A 17 -8.38 4.80 -2.07
N ILE A 18 -8.11 6.06 -2.47
CA ILE A 18 -8.46 7.24 -1.69
C ILE A 18 -9.98 7.34 -1.52
N GLY A 19 -10.74 7.26 -2.63
CA GLY A 19 -12.19 7.38 -2.61
C GLY A 19 -12.86 6.26 -1.78
N GLY A 20 -12.37 5.04 -1.88
CA GLY A 20 -12.87 3.88 -1.15
C GLY A 20 -12.68 4.02 0.36
N VAL A 21 -11.52 4.50 0.79
CA VAL A 21 -11.25 4.79 2.21
C VAL A 21 -12.15 5.93 2.70
N THR A 22 -12.28 7.02 1.95
CA THR A 22 -13.13 8.16 2.33
C THR A 22 -14.60 7.75 2.49
N LEU A 23 -15.12 6.93 1.57
CA LEU A 23 -16.46 6.35 1.68
C LEU A 23 -16.62 5.49 2.94
N TRP A 24 -15.60 4.69 3.26
CA TRP A 24 -15.63 3.82 4.43
C TRP A 24 -15.59 4.59 5.76
N ASP A 25 -14.85 5.69 5.79
CA ASP A 25 -14.74 6.56 6.98
C ASP A 25 -16.04 7.33 7.23
N ILE A 26 -16.75 7.72 6.16
CA ILE A 26 -18.10 8.28 6.23
C ILE A 26 -19.10 7.24 6.79
N LEU A 27 -18.99 5.98 6.36
CA LEU A 27 -19.91 4.90 6.78
C LEU A 27 -19.64 4.37 8.20
N ARG A 28 -18.38 4.36 8.63
CA ARG A 28 -17.96 3.93 9.96
C ARG A 28 -16.89 4.89 10.47
N PRO A 29 -17.24 5.90 11.28
CA PRO A 29 -16.26 6.79 11.87
C PRO A 29 -15.30 5.98 12.74
N ASP A 30 -14.03 5.93 12.33
CA ASP A 30 -13.01 5.18 13.04
C ASP A 30 -12.38 6.06 14.11
N THR A 31 -12.34 5.57 15.35
CA THR A 31 -11.55 6.18 16.41
C THR A 31 -10.13 5.67 16.25
N GLY A 32 -9.25 6.51 15.70
CA GLY A 32 -7.86 6.15 15.39
C GLY A 32 -7.21 5.38 16.53
N ARG A 33 -6.88 4.10 16.28
CA ARG A 33 -6.23 3.23 17.26
C ARG A 33 -4.71 3.36 17.11
N LYS A 34 -4.03 3.57 18.23
CA LYS A 34 -2.56 3.50 18.29
C LYS A 34 -2.14 2.06 18.05
N GLY A 35 -1.57 1.80 16.86
CA GLY A 35 -0.96 0.53 16.49
C GLY A 35 0.55 0.55 16.75
N PHE A 36 1.31 -0.12 15.89
CA PHE A 36 2.77 -0.27 15.99
C PHE A 36 3.60 1.03 15.85
N LEU A 37 3.15 1.99 15.04
CA LEU A 37 3.77 3.32 15.02
C LEU A 37 3.18 4.14 16.19
N PRO A 38 4.01 4.86 16.98
CA PRO A 38 3.56 5.75 18.05
C PRO A 38 2.90 7.04 17.50
N ILE A 39 2.08 6.90 16.45
CA ILE A 39 1.32 7.92 15.75
C ILE A 39 -0.08 7.34 15.58
N ALA A 40 -1.12 8.14 15.81
CA ALA A 40 -2.48 7.69 15.56
C ALA A 40 -2.67 7.52 14.04
N THR A 41 -2.78 6.28 13.57
CA THR A 41 -3.02 5.98 12.15
C THR A 41 -4.47 5.55 11.95
N THR A 42 -5.16 6.26 11.08
CA THR A 42 -6.51 5.89 10.62
C THR A 42 -6.44 4.67 9.70
N ARG A 43 -7.58 4.04 9.39
CA ARG A 43 -7.67 2.95 8.39
C ARG A 43 -7.10 3.37 7.03
N GLY A 44 -7.32 4.63 6.65
CA GLY A 44 -6.79 5.22 5.44
C GLY A 44 -5.27 5.28 5.41
N ASP A 45 -4.69 5.76 6.51
CA ASP A 45 -3.23 5.85 6.64
C ASP A 45 -2.57 4.47 6.53
N ARG A 46 -3.21 3.43 7.07
CA ARG A 46 -2.71 2.05 7.01
C ARG A 46 -2.69 1.48 5.60
N LEU A 47 -3.75 1.71 4.82
CA LEU A 47 -3.83 1.28 3.43
C LEU A 47 -2.80 2.01 2.57
N PHE A 48 -2.62 3.31 2.79
CA PHE A 48 -1.62 4.11 2.08
C PHE A 48 -0.18 3.68 2.40
N ILE A 49 0.13 3.45 3.68
CA ILE A 49 1.44 2.96 4.12
C ILE A 49 1.73 1.57 3.53
N GLY A 50 0.74 0.68 3.49
CA GLY A 50 0.90 -0.64 2.86
C GLY A 50 1.21 -0.56 1.37
N ILE A 51 0.49 0.29 0.62
CA ILE A 51 0.71 0.49 -0.82
C ILE A 51 2.09 1.13 -1.07
N MET A 52 2.43 2.22 -0.37
CA MET A 52 3.71 2.92 -0.55
C MET A 52 4.89 2.04 -0.17
N SER A 53 4.78 1.31 0.93
CA SER A 53 5.82 0.38 1.35
C SER A 53 6.00 -0.77 0.38
N SER A 54 4.90 -1.29 -0.20
CA SER A 54 4.97 -2.35 -1.22
C SER A 54 5.62 -1.89 -2.51
N ILE A 55 5.28 -0.68 -2.98
CA ILE A 55 5.89 -0.08 -4.17
C ILE A 55 7.38 0.17 -3.93
N GLY A 56 7.74 0.71 -2.75
CA GLY A 56 9.13 0.93 -2.37
C GLY A 56 9.94 -0.36 -2.33
N LEU A 57 9.43 -1.40 -1.66
CA LEU A 57 10.07 -2.72 -1.62
C LEU A 57 10.22 -3.33 -3.01
N LEU A 58 9.19 -3.21 -3.86
CA LEU A 58 9.23 -3.71 -5.23
C LEU A 58 10.28 -2.95 -6.07
N MET A 59 10.37 -1.62 -5.95
CA MET A 59 11.39 -0.81 -6.62
C MET A 59 12.81 -1.18 -6.17
N VAL A 60 13.03 -1.35 -4.86
CA VAL A 60 14.31 -1.79 -4.31
C VAL A 60 14.67 -3.19 -4.82
N TRP A 61 13.71 -4.11 -4.86
CA TRP A 61 13.90 -5.44 -5.43
C TRP A 61 14.30 -5.37 -6.91
N LEU A 62 13.58 -4.56 -7.70
CA LEU A 62 13.85 -4.39 -9.11
C LEU A 62 15.24 -3.78 -9.35
N ALA A 63 15.67 -2.87 -8.48
CA ALA A 63 16.99 -2.24 -8.55
C ALA A 63 18.14 -3.18 -8.18
N MET A 64 17.93 -4.15 -7.27
CA MET A 64 18.98 -5.07 -6.80
C MET A 64 19.02 -6.39 -7.56
N VAL A 65 17.86 -7.01 -7.82
CA VAL A 65 17.73 -8.38 -8.35
C VAL A 65 17.30 -8.40 -9.83
N GLY A 66 16.72 -7.31 -10.31
CA GLY A 66 16.15 -7.24 -11.66
C GLY A 66 14.85 -8.04 -11.78
N ASN A 67 14.48 -8.42 -13.02
CA ASN A 67 13.21 -9.08 -13.32
C ASN A 67 13.17 -10.58 -12.94
N GLN A 68 14.24 -11.09 -12.34
CA GLN A 68 14.37 -12.49 -11.98
C GLN A 68 13.74 -12.72 -10.59
N ALA A 69 12.97 -13.81 -10.44
CA ALA A 69 12.30 -14.20 -9.18
C ALA A 69 11.23 -13.22 -8.62
N LEU A 70 10.43 -12.59 -9.50
CA LEU A 70 9.26 -11.76 -9.08
C LEU A 70 8.29 -12.48 -8.14
N GLY A 71 8.14 -13.81 -8.25
CA GLY A 71 7.29 -14.59 -7.35
C GLY A 71 7.74 -14.53 -5.89
N VAL A 72 9.05 -14.48 -5.63
CA VAL A 72 9.61 -14.36 -4.29
C VAL A 72 9.38 -12.96 -3.74
N ALA A 73 9.54 -11.93 -4.58
CA ALA A 73 9.22 -10.55 -4.21
C ALA A 73 7.75 -10.40 -3.79
N CYS A 74 6.81 -10.97 -4.55
CA CYS A 74 5.39 -10.97 -4.20
C CYS A 74 5.12 -11.67 -2.86
N PHE A 75 5.82 -12.77 -2.55
CA PHE A 75 5.69 -13.48 -1.28
C PHE A 75 6.20 -12.65 -0.10
N VAL A 76 7.35 -12.00 -0.25
CA VAL A 76 7.93 -11.09 0.77
C VAL A 76 7.01 -9.88 1.00
N LEU A 77 6.46 -9.31 -0.07
CA LEU A 77 5.49 -8.21 0.00
C LEU A 77 4.20 -8.63 0.70
N ALA A 78 3.69 -9.82 0.41
CA ALA A 78 2.50 -10.35 1.06
C ALA A 78 2.74 -10.55 2.57
N ILE A 79 3.88 -11.12 2.95
CA ILE A 79 4.27 -11.27 4.36
C ILE A 79 4.41 -9.90 5.03
N TRP A 80 5.03 -8.93 4.37
CA TRP A 80 5.22 -7.59 4.90
C TRP A 80 3.88 -6.86 5.15
N ASN A 81 2.96 -6.90 4.18
CA ASN A 81 1.61 -6.36 4.36
C ASN A 81 0.83 -7.07 5.46
N LEU A 82 1.00 -8.39 5.58
CA LEU A 82 0.34 -9.19 6.60
C LEU A 82 0.88 -8.88 8.00
N VAL A 83 2.19 -8.63 8.14
CA VAL A 83 2.80 -8.15 9.39
C VAL A 83 2.27 -6.75 9.75
N LEU A 84 2.18 -5.84 8.79
CA LEU A 84 1.61 -4.50 9.00
C LEU A 84 0.12 -4.56 9.40
N ALA A 85 -0.64 -5.49 8.81
CA ALA A 85 -2.06 -5.67 9.11
C ALA A 85 -2.32 -6.36 10.46
N LEU A 86 -1.45 -7.30 10.89
CA LEU A 86 -1.60 -8.03 12.15
C LEU A 86 -1.07 -7.26 13.37
N ARG A 87 -0.10 -6.36 13.18
CA ARG A 87 0.51 -5.57 14.27
C ARG A 87 -0.01 -4.13 14.35
N GLY A 88 -0.89 -3.77 13.43
CA GLY A 88 -1.57 -2.48 13.39
C GLY A 88 -2.88 -2.50 14.13
#